data_AF-A0A016WJH3-F1
#
_entry.id   AF-A0A016WJH3-F1
#
_cell.length_a   1.000
_cell.length_b   1.000
_cell.length_c   1.000
_cell.angle_alpha   90.00
_cell.angle_beta   90.00
_cell.angle_gamma   90.00
#
_symmetry.space_group_name_H-M   'P 1'
#
loop_
_entity.id
_entity.type
_entity.pdbx_description
1 polymer ?
#
loop_
_entity_poly.entity_id
_entity_poly.type
_entity_poly.pdbx_seq_one_letter_code
_entity_poly.pdbx_strand_id
1 'polypeptide(L)'
;MFTLALTDIARLRSSPKGLLPLLILAIIVPLILYSTILSSRNSFSLLGTGDGIRGQTEGVRFMRRPETAHVECERVLRDDKEYVKKISKNRTTLVAQNISMTCDNLRRRIIPSGKLRPLNFGVAYARIVYESYEFIEDELRSSYHPQNVFCYSVDRKANANFNKRIKTLAKCFPNVVVTKG
;
A
#
# COMPACT_ATOMS: atom_id res chain seq x y z
N MET A 1 -18.99 -8.91 -32.37
CA MET A 1 -19.94 -9.97 -32.78
C MET A 1 -21.08 -10.00 -31.78
N PHE A 2 -21.96 -9.01 -31.91
CA PHE A 2 -23.33 -9.08 -31.43
C PHE A 2 -24.16 -9.91 -32.43
N THR A 3 -25.33 -10.37 -31.99
CA THR A 3 -26.38 -11.14 -32.70
C THR A 3 -26.06 -12.60 -33.00
N LEU A 4 -26.51 -13.49 -32.10
CA LEU A 4 -27.28 -14.73 -32.36
C LEU A 4 -27.35 -15.55 -31.04
N ALA A 5 -28.23 -15.17 -30.11
CA ALA A 5 -28.57 -16.02 -28.96
C ALA A 5 -29.96 -15.71 -28.35
N LEU A 6 -30.90 -15.20 -29.15
CA LEU A 6 -32.25 -14.84 -28.67
C LEU A 6 -33.38 -15.60 -29.37
N THR A 7 -33.10 -16.71 -30.06
CA THR A 7 -34.13 -17.48 -30.77
C THR A 7 -34.50 -18.84 -30.16
N ASP A 8 -33.86 -19.30 -29.08
CA ASP A 8 -34.19 -20.62 -28.50
C ASP A 8 -34.94 -20.63 -27.16
N ILE A 9 -35.31 -19.47 -26.60
CA ILE A 9 -36.18 -19.43 -25.41
C ILE A 9 -37.65 -19.70 -25.78
N ALA A 10 -38.07 -19.39 -27.01
CA ALA A 10 -39.45 -19.57 -27.43
C ALA A 10 -39.84 -21.03 -27.76
N ARG A 11 -38.87 -21.95 -27.92
CA ARG A 11 -39.12 -23.37 -28.24
C ARG A 11 -39.27 -24.31 -27.04
N LEU A 12 -39.09 -23.82 -25.81
CA LEU A 12 -39.35 -24.62 -24.60
C LEU A 12 -40.80 -24.54 -24.11
N ARG A 13 -41.68 -23.80 -24.81
CA ARG A 13 -43.08 -23.56 -24.38
C ARG A 13 -44.09 -24.64 -24.83
N SER A 14 -43.68 -25.74 -25.45
CA SER A 14 -44.63 -26.72 -25.99
C SER A 14 -44.24 -28.19 -25.79
N SER A 15 -43.87 -28.59 -24.56
CA SER A 15 -43.78 -30.03 -24.23
C SER A 15 -44.29 -30.34 -22.81
N PRO A 16 -45.22 -31.30 -22.60
CA PRO A 16 -45.88 -31.56 -21.31
C PRO A 16 -45.02 -32.26 -20.24
N LYS A 17 -43.68 -32.22 -20.37
CA LYS A 17 -42.74 -32.88 -19.43
C LYS A 17 -41.66 -31.91 -18.90
N GLY A 18 -42.02 -30.63 -18.74
CA GLY A 18 -41.07 -29.56 -18.39
C GLY A 18 -41.09 -29.08 -16.92
N LEU A 19 -42.00 -29.55 -16.07
CA LEU A 19 -42.13 -29.01 -14.71
C LEU A 19 -41.04 -29.53 -13.74
N LEU A 20 -40.60 -30.79 -13.93
CA LEU A 20 -39.57 -31.42 -13.12
C LEU A 20 -38.18 -30.78 -13.27
N PRO A 21 -37.64 -30.51 -14.49
CA PRO A 21 -36.34 -29.85 -14.63
C PRO A 21 -36.33 -28.39 -14.13
N LEU A 22 -37.46 -27.68 -14.22
CA LEU A 22 -37.59 -26.32 -13.68
C LEU A 22 -37.57 -26.30 -12.14
N LEU A 23 -38.24 -27.26 -11.50
CA LEU A 23 -38.19 -27.43 -10.04
C LEU A 23 -36.80 -27.83 -9.55
N ILE A 24 -36.10 -28.69 -10.30
CA ILE A 24 -34.72 -29.10 -9.99
C ILE A 24 -33.76 -27.89 -10.04
N LEU A 25 -33.84 -27.06 -11.08
CA LEU A 25 -33.06 -25.81 -11.17
C LEU A 25 -33.39 -24.83 -10.02
N ALA A 26 -34.67 -24.71 -9.65
CA ALA A 26 -35.11 -23.81 -8.58
C ALA A 26 -34.66 -24.25 -7.18
N ILE A 27 -34.35 -25.54 -6.95
CA ILE A 27 -33.93 -26.06 -5.63
C ILE A 27 -32.41 -26.26 -5.55
N ILE A 28 -31.80 -26.77 -6.62
CA ILE A 28 -30.37 -27.06 -6.65
C ILE A 28 -29.53 -25.78 -6.69
N VAL A 29 -29.92 -24.77 -7.48
CA VAL A 29 -29.14 -23.53 -7.58
C VAL A 29 -29.08 -22.78 -6.24
N PRO A 30 -30.18 -22.62 -5.47
CA PRO A 30 -30.11 -22.04 -4.13
C PRO A 30 -29.35 -22.90 -3.12
N LEU A 31 -29.42 -24.24 -3.18
CA LEU A 31 -28.64 -25.11 -2.30
C LEU A 31 -27.13 -25.04 -2.56
N ILE A 32 -26.73 -24.94 -3.84
CA ILE A 32 -25.32 -24.74 -4.22
C ILE A 32 -24.85 -23.33 -3.82
N LEU A 33 -25.68 -22.30 -4.01
CA LEU A 33 -25.37 -20.95 -3.52
C LEU A 33 -25.29 -20.88 -1.99
N TYR A 34 -26.19 -21.56 -1.27
CA TYR A 34 -26.17 -21.60 0.19
C TYR A 34 -24.93 -22.32 0.73
N SER A 35 -24.58 -23.47 0.14
CA SER A 35 -23.38 -24.24 0.54
C SER A 35 -22.07 -23.50 0.21
N THR A 36 -21.99 -22.80 -0.93
CA THR A 36 -20.82 -21.95 -1.25
C THR A 36 -20.72 -20.73 -0.33
N ILE A 37 -21.84 -20.11 0.04
CA ILE A 37 -21.89 -19.02 1.03
C ILE A 37 -21.52 -19.53 2.44
N LEU A 38 -21.99 -20.71 2.85
CA LEU A 38 -21.66 -21.32 4.14
C LEU A 38 -20.17 -21.71 4.23
N SER A 39 -19.59 -22.21 3.14
CA SER A 39 -18.16 -22.47 3.02
C SER A 39 -17.33 -21.17 3.08
N SER A 40 -17.82 -20.08 2.47
CA SER A 40 -17.22 -18.74 2.57
C SER A 40 -17.28 -18.17 3.99
N ARG A 41 -18.39 -18.38 4.72
CA ARG A 41 -18.50 -18.00 6.15
C ARG A 41 -17.48 -18.73 7.04
N ASN A 42 -17.20 -20.01 6.77
CA ASN A 42 -16.18 -20.78 7.50
C ASN A 42 -14.74 -20.32 7.19
N SER A 43 -14.50 -19.65 6.05
CA SER A 43 -13.21 -18.98 5.79
C SER A 43 -13.12 -17.60 6.46
N PHE A 44 -14.25 -16.95 6.76
CA PHE A 44 -14.25 -15.60 7.35
C PHE A 44 -14.25 -15.59 8.89
N SER A 45 -14.70 -16.65 9.55
CA SER A 45 -14.66 -16.78 11.01
C SER A 45 -13.28 -17.12 11.60
N LEU A 46 -12.26 -17.39 10.76
CA LEU A 46 -10.87 -17.59 11.19
C LEU A 46 -10.04 -16.30 11.32
N LEU A 47 -10.63 -15.11 11.11
CA LEU A 47 -9.95 -13.82 11.28
C LEU A 47 -10.49 -12.96 12.44
N GLY A 48 -11.17 -13.57 13.40
CA GLY A 48 -11.94 -12.85 14.42
C GLY A 48 -11.89 -13.42 15.83
N THR A 49 -10.79 -14.03 16.26
CA THR A 49 -10.50 -14.21 17.69
C THR A 49 -9.09 -13.70 17.94
N GLY A 50 -9.01 -12.54 18.61
CA GLY A 50 -7.76 -12.05 19.18
C GLY A 50 -7.29 -13.04 20.23
N ASP A 51 -6.45 -13.97 19.80
CA ASP A 51 -5.73 -14.88 20.68
C ASP A 51 -4.28 -14.41 20.78
N GLY A 52 -3.79 -14.34 22.02
CA GLY A 52 -2.56 -13.66 22.38
C GLY A 52 -1.32 -14.37 21.85
N ILE A 53 -0.85 -13.98 20.66
CA ILE A 53 0.54 -14.22 20.27
C ILE A 53 1.37 -13.06 20.80
N ARG A 54 1.84 -13.19 22.04
CA ARG A 54 2.93 -12.38 22.59
C ARG A 54 4.27 -12.89 22.04
N GLY A 55 4.41 -12.85 20.72
CA GLY A 55 5.71 -12.81 20.07
C GLY A 55 6.10 -11.35 19.94
N GLN A 56 7.13 -10.91 20.65
CA GLN A 56 7.80 -9.65 20.37
C GLN A 56 8.38 -9.72 18.96
N THR A 57 7.58 -9.43 17.94
CA THR A 57 8.15 -8.76 16.76
C THR A 57 8.48 -7.37 17.25
N GLU A 58 9.75 -7.09 17.51
CA GLU A 58 10.21 -5.71 17.62
C GLU A 58 9.79 -5.02 16.32
N GLY A 59 8.67 -4.31 16.38
CA GLY A 59 8.12 -3.60 15.23
C GLY A 59 9.17 -2.62 14.74
N VAL A 60 9.25 -2.45 13.42
CA VAL A 60 10.13 -1.45 12.82
C VAL A 60 9.84 -0.09 13.46
N ARG A 61 10.80 0.43 14.25
CA ARG A 61 10.66 1.71 14.93
C ARG A 61 11.17 2.82 14.02
N PHE A 62 10.26 3.54 13.38
CA PHE A 62 10.59 4.78 12.68
C PHE A 62 10.63 5.94 13.67
N MET A 63 11.69 6.76 13.61
CA MET A 63 11.72 8.02 14.37
C MET A 63 10.69 8.99 13.78
N ARG A 64 9.77 9.47 14.63
CA ARG A 64 8.84 10.53 14.25
C ARG A 64 9.56 11.87 14.21
N ARG A 65 9.15 12.71 13.26
CA ARG A 65 9.59 14.10 13.19
C ARG A 65 9.10 14.87 14.42
N PRO A 66 9.91 15.76 15.02
CA PRO A 66 9.49 16.53 16.20
C PRO A 66 8.16 17.26 15.99
N GLU A 67 7.96 17.79 14.79
CA GLU A 67 6.82 18.62 14.42
C GLU A 67 5.49 17.84 14.33
N THR A 68 5.56 16.51 14.21
CA THR A 68 4.39 15.60 14.18
C THR A 68 4.44 14.55 15.29
N ALA A 69 5.43 14.60 16.19
CA ALA A 69 5.60 13.62 17.26
C ALA A 69 4.40 13.58 18.22
N HIS A 70 3.70 14.70 18.37
CA HIS A 70 2.50 14.86 19.19
C HIS A 70 1.22 14.29 18.56
N VAL A 71 1.26 13.86 17.29
CA VAL A 71 0.08 13.33 16.57
C VAL A 71 -0.14 11.86 16.92
N GLU A 72 -1.34 11.54 17.37
CA GLU A 72 -1.80 10.20 17.74
C GLU A 72 -2.37 9.49 16.50
N CYS A 73 -1.51 8.81 15.73
CA CYS A 73 -1.90 8.17 14.47
C CYS A 73 -3.06 7.17 14.63
N GLU A 74 -3.15 6.44 15.74
CA GLU A 74 -4.24 5.49 15.98
C GLU A 74 -5.61 6.18 15.95
N ARG A 75 -5.74 7.33 16.62
CA ARG A 75 -6.98 8.11 16.66
C ARG A 75 -7.37 8.60 15.26
N VAL A 76 -6.37 9.06 14.50
CA VAL A 76 -6.58 9.50 13.11
C VAL A 76 -7.04 8.33 12.23
N LEU A 77 -6.40 7.16 12.33
CA LEU A 77 -6.74 5.98 11.52
C LEU A 77 -8.08 5.35 11.91
N ARG A 78 -8.57 5.59 13.13
CA ARG A 78 -9.90 5.17 13.59
C ARG A 78 -11.00 6.21 13.32
N ASP A 79 -10.72 7.24 12.53
CA ASP A 79 -11.67 8.31 12.19
C ASP A 79 -12.23 9.06 13.42
N ASP A 80 -11.38 9.35 14.42
CA ASP A 80 -11.74 10.25 15.52
C ASP A 80 -11.88 11.69 15.00
N LYS A 81 -13.09 12.04 14.55
CA LYS A 81 -13.40 13.33 13.92
C LYS A 81 -13.15 14.52 14.83
N GLU A 82 -13.40 14.37 16.13
CA GLU A 82 -13.17 15.45 17.09
C GLU A 82 -11.67 15.73 17.24
N TYR A 83 -10.87 14.67 17.34
CA TYR A 83 -9.42 14.79 17.36
C TYR A 83 -8.86 15.39 16.08
N VAL A 84 -9.28 14.89 14.91
CA VAL A 84 -8.85 15.40 13.60
C VAL A 84 -9.23 16.89 13.45
N LYS A 85 -10.43 17.28 13.88
CA LYS A 85 -10.85 18.68 13.89
C LYS A 85 -10.01 19.53 14.85
N LYS A 86 -9.58 18.98 15.99
CA LYS A 86 -8.70 19.68 16.94
C LYS A 86 -7.31 19.91 16.35
N ILE A 87 -6.66 18.87 15.82
CA ILE A 87 -5.28 18.98 15.31
C ILE A 87 -5.21 19.77 13.99
N SER A 88 -6.28 19.77 13.19
CA SER A 88 -6.31 20.51 11.92
C SER A 88 -6.33 22.02 12.08
N LYS A 89 -6.68 22.55 13.26
CA LYS A 89 -6.64 23.99 13.57
C LYS A 89 -5.21 24.54 13.62
N ASN A 90 -4.24 23.72 14.04
CA ASN A 90 -2.84 24.10 14.17
C ASN A 90 -1.99 23.24 13.24
N ARG A 91 -2.12 23.47 11.92
CA ARG A 91 -1.34 22.72 10.94
C ARG A 91 0.15 22.97 11.14
N THR A 92 0.88 21.87 11.27
CA THR A 92 2.34 21.88 11.34
C THR A 92 2.93 22.49 10.07
N THR A 93 3.79 23.50 10.23
CA THR A 93 4.65 23.99 9.14
C THR A 93 5.92 23.14 9.11
N LEU A 94 6.29 22.63 7.94
CA LEU A 94 7.54 21.91 7.77
C LEU A 94 8.70 22.90 7.95
N VAL A 95 9.52 22.67 8.96
CA VAL A 95 10.72 23.47 9.20
C VAL A 95 11.84 22.87 8.35
N ALA A 96 12.45 23.68 7.49
CA ALA A 96 13.62 23.25 6.73
C ALA A 96 14.78 22.96 7.69
N GLN A 97 15.08 21.69 7.93
CA GLN A 97 16.16 21.31 8.81
C GLN A 97 17.47 21.15 8.03
N ASN A 98 18.59 21.53 8.65
CA ASN A 98 19.91 21.21 8.11
C ASN A 98 20.20 19.72 8.37
N ILE A 99 19.68 18.88 7.49
CA ILE A 99 19.76 17.43 7.63
C ILE A 99 21.12 16.93 7.15
N SER A 100 21.78 16.14 7.99
CA SER A 100 23.04 15.49 7.63
C SER A 100 22.85 14.52 6.45
N MET A 101 23.75 14.62 5.47
CA MET A 101 23.76 13.85 4.22
C MET A 101 24.86 12.78 4.18
N THR A 102 25.50 12.46 5.32
CA THR A 102 26.44 11.33 5.41
C THR A 102 25.72 10.01 5.19
N CYS A 103 26.35 9.02 4.54
CA CYS A 103 25.70 7.73 4.27
C CYS A 103 25.23 6.99 5.53
N ASP A 104 25.95 7.10 6.64
CA ASP A 104 25.53 6.45 7.90
C ASP A 104 24.22 7.02 8.43
N ASN A 105 24.09 8.35 8.45
CA ASN A 105 22.84 9.00 8.86
C ASN A 105 21.69 8.71 7.89
N LEU A 106 21.96 8.69 6.57
CA LEU A 106 20.95 8.32 5.58
C LEU A 106 20.45 6.89 5.79
N ARG A 107 21.37 5.93 5.98
CA ARG A 107 21.02 4.53 6.23
C ARG A 107 20.21 4.36 7.51
N ARG A 108 20.58 5.05 8.60
CA ARG A 108 19.81 5.04 9.86
C ARG A 108 18.39 5.60 9.71
N ARG A 109 18.17 6.55 8.79
CA ARG A 109 16.84 7.13 8.55
C ARG A 109 15.99 6.30 7.59
N ILE A 110 16.59 5.74 6.54
CA ILE A 110 15.86 5.05 5.45
C ILE A 110 15.70 3.55 5.71
N ILE A 111 16.76 2.88 6.20
CA ILE A 111 16.74 1.44 6.38
C ILE A 111 16.07 1.11 7.72
N PRO A 112 15.02 0.30 7.74
CA PRO A 112 14.39 -0.11 8.98
C PRO A 112 15.36 -0.96 9.83
N SER A 113 15.36 -0.75 11.15
CA SER A 113 16.28 -1.43 12.06
C SER A 113 16.09 -2.96 12.12
N GLY A 114 14.90 -3.44 11.78
CA GLY A 114 14.57 -4.86 11.78
C GLY A 114 15.00 -5.57 10.50
N LYS A 115 15.19 -6.89 10.58
CA LYS A 115 15.48 -7.72 9.40
C LYS A 115 14.27 -7.72 8.46
N LEU A 116 14.48 -7.26 7.23
CA LEU A 116 13.47 -7.32 6.17
C LEU A 116 13.33 -8.78 5.69
N ARG A 117 12.09 -9.27 5.63
CA ARG A 117 11.77 -10.57 5.06
C ARG A 117 11.95 -10.50 3.53
N PRO A 118 12.53 -11.53 2.89
CA PRO A 118 12.66 -11.56 1.44
C PRO A 118 11.31 -11.39 0.74
N LEU A 119 11.30 -10.61 -0.34
CA LEU A 119 10.15 -10.46 -1.22
C LEU A 119 10.18 -11.56 -2.29
N ASN A 120 8.99 -11.99 -2.72
CA ASN A 120 8.83 -12.92 -3.84
C ASN A 120 9.31 -12.31 -5.17
N PHE A 121 9.21 -10.98 -5.31
CA PHE A 121 9.69 -10.21 -6.45
C PHE A 121 10.08 -8.79 -6.02
N GLY A 122 11.00 -8.18 -6.74
CA GLY A 122 11.38 -6.77 -6.56
C GLY A 122 10.51 -5.84 -7.39
N VAL A 123 10.37 -4.59 -6.93
CA VAL A 123 9.67 -3.51 -7.67
C VAL A 123 10.68 -2.46 -8.12
N ALA A 124 10.56 -2.02 -9.37
CA ALA A 124 11.31 -0.88 -9.90
C ALA A 124 10.44 0.39 -9.88
N TYR A 125 10.91 1.43 -9.18
CA TYR A 125 10.28 2.74 -9.12
C TYR A 125 11.00 3.71 -10.07
N ALA A 126 10.26 4.43 -10.89
CA ALA A 126 10.79 5.54 -11.70
C ALA A 126 10.06 6.82 -11.32
N ARG A 127 10.79 7.83 -10.84
CA ARG A 127 10.22 9.07 -10.32
C ARG A 127 10.90 10.29 -10.92
N ILE A 128 10.11 11.26 -11.34
CA ILE A 128 10.59 12.59 -11.75
C ILE A 128 10.49 13.51 -10.54
N VAL A 129 11.59 14.17 -10.17
CA VAL A 129 11.68 14.96 -8.92
C VAL A 129 12.28 16.34 -9.17
N TYR A 130 11.79 17.36 -8.47
CA TYR A 130 12.20 18.76 -8.66
C TYR A 130 12.58 19.45 -7.35
N GLU A 131 11.89 19.18 -6.24
CA GLU A 131 12.10 19.85 -4.95
C GLU A 131 11.77 18.94 -3.75
N SER A 132 11.85 19.51 -2.54
CA SER A 132 11.40 18.87 -1.29
C SER A 132 12.09 17.53 -1.01
N TYR A 133 13.41 17.55 -0.90
CA TYR A 133 14.24 16.35 -0.66
C TYR A 133 13.75 15.49 0.52
N GLU A 134 13.28 16.12 1.60
CA GLU A 134 12.80 15.39 2.79
C GLU A 134 11.60 14.50 2.49
N PHE A 135 10.67 15.00 1.66
CA PHE A 135 9.52 14.22 1.21
C PHE A 135 9.98 13.03 0.36
N ILE A 136 10.93 13.23 -0.55
CA ILE A 136 11.50 12.16 -1.37
C ILE A 136 12.20 11.10 -0.51
N GLU A 137 12.92 11.53 0.54
CA GLU A 137 13.55 10.63 1.50
C GLU A 137 12.51 9.80 2.27
N ASP A 138 11.42 10.42 2.73
CA ASP A 138 10.32 9.74 3.42
C ASP A 138 9.54 8.78 2.51
N GLU A 139 9.36 9.14 1.24
CA GLU A 139 8.75 8.27 0.23
C GLU A 139 9.64 7.07 -0.13
N LEU A 140 10.96 7.26 -0.15
CA LEU A 140 11.91 6.14 -0.28
C LEU A 140 11.83 5.25 0.95
N ARG A 141 11.91 5.82 2.16
CA ARG A 141 11.84 5.10 3.43
C ARG A 141 10.58 4.25 3.56
N SER A 142 9.42 4.72 3.10
CA SER A 142 8.16 3.98 3.19
C SER A 142 8.10 2.76 2.28
N SER A 143 8.90 2.73 1.20
CA SER A 143 8.88 1.68 0.17
C SER A 143 10.20 0.90 0.07
N TYR A 144 11.19 1.23 0.91
CA TYR A 144 12.53 0.69 0.81
C TYR A 144 12.57 -0.81 1.08
N HIS A 145 13.07 -1.55 0.10
CA HIS A 145 13.49 -2.93 0.25
C HIS A 145 14.78 -3.13 -0.58
N PRO A 146 15.78 -3.90 -0.10
CA PRO A 146 17.00 -4.15 -0.88
C PRO A 146 16.78 -4.79 -2.25
N GLN A 147 15.69 -5.55 -2.40
CA GLN A 147 15.27 -6.15 -3.69
C GLN A 147 14.52 -5.18 -4.61
N ASN A 148 14.11 -4.00 -4.12
CA ASN A 148 13.51 -2.95 -4.95
C ASN A 148 14.60 -2.07 -5.56
N VAL A 149 14.31 -1.45 -6.70
CA VAL A 149 15.19 -0.50 -7.39
C VAL A 149 14.49 0.85 -7.50
N PHE A 150 15.20 1.94 -7.26
CA PHE A 150 14.65 3.29 -7.27
C PHE A 150 15.42 4.17 -8.25
N CYS A 151 14.75 4.62 -9.31
CA CYS A 151 15.30 5.50 -10.34
C CYS A 151 14.71 6.89 -10.21
N TYR A 152 15.58 7.89 -10.04
CA TYR A 152 15.21 9.30 -9.98
C TYR A 152 15.69 10.05 -11.23
N SER A 153 14.76 10.72 -11.90
CA SER A 153 15.05 11.72 -12.93
C SER A 153 14.86 13.10 -12.33
N VAL A 154 15.95 13.85 -12.20
CA VAL A 154 15.91 15.20 -11.60
C VAL A 154 15.58 16.23 -12.68
N ASP A 155 14.54 17.02 -12.46
CA ASP A 155 14.18 18.11 -13.37
C ASP A 155 15.33 19.11 -13.49
N ARG A 156 15.63 19.55 -14.73
CA ARG A 156 16.75 20.47 -15.02
C ARG A 156 16.63 21.81 -14.29
N LYS A 157 15.41 22.25 -13.96
CA LYS A 157 15.16 23.49 -13.23
C LYS A 157 15.42 23.36 -11.72
N ALA A 158 15.59 22.13 -11.20
CA ALA A 158 15.80 21.91 -9.79
C ALA A 158 17.07 22.62 -9.30
N ASN A 159 17.02 23.19 -8.09
CA ASN A 159 18.16 23.90 -7.56
C ASN A 159 19.38 22.96 -7.33
N ALA A 160 20.58 23.53 -7.38
CA ALA A 160 21.82 22.76 -7.29
C ALA A 160 21.96 21.97 -5.97
N ASN A 161 21.45 22.50 -4.87
CA ASN A 161 21.48 21.83 -3.57
C ASN A 161 20.59 20.57 -3.56
N PHE A 162 19.38 20.66 -4.11
CA PHE A 162 18.48 19.52 -4.27
C PHE A 162 19.11 18.43 -5.14
N ASN A 163 19.64 18.81 -6.31
CA ASN A 163 20.32 17.88 -7.21
C ASN A 163 21.51 17.18 -6.52
N LYS A 164 22.32 17.94 -5.76
CA LYS A 164 23.42 17.39 -4.95
C LYS A 164 22.91 16.39 -3.92
N ARG A 165 21.80 16.68 -3.22
CA ARG A 165 21.23 15.77 -2.22
C ARG A 165 20.74 14.45 -2.82
N ILE A 166 20.03 14.50 -3.96
CA ILE A 166 19.58 13.29 -4.69
C ILE A 166 20.79 12.47 -5.19
N LYS A 167 21.83 13.13 -5.70
CA LYS A 167 23.08 12.44 -6.09
C LYS A 167 23.79 11.79 -4.90
N THR A 168 23.81 12.45 -3.74
CA THR A 168 24.37 11.85 -2.51
C THR A 168 23.56 10.64 -2.06
N LEU A 169 22.23 10.71 -2.15
CA LEU A 169 21.35 9.56 -1.87
C LEU A 169 21.72 8.36 -2.74
N ALA A 170 21.84 8.53 -4.06
CA ALA A 170 22.24 7.47 -4.98
C ALA A 170 23.64 6.89 -4.69
N LYS A 171 24.58 7.70 -4.19
CA LYS A 171 25.91 7.21 -3.78
C LYS A 171 25.85 6.31 -2.55
N CYS A 172 24.88 6.51 -1.65
CA CYS A 172 24.79 5.80 -0.39
C CYS A 172 24.00 4.50 -0.46
N PHE A 173 23.16 4.32 -1.49
CA PHE A 173 22.30 3.15 -1.65
C PHE A 173 22.53 2.48 -3.01
N PRO A 174 22.96 1.21 -3.04
CA PRO A 174 23.32 0.53 -4.29
C PRO A 174 22.12 0.29 -5.22
N ASN A 175 20.90 0.31 -4.68
CA ASN A 175 19.65 0.14 -5.40
C ASN A 175 18.94 1.47 -5.71
N VAL A 176 19.62 2.61 -5.53
CA VAL A 176 19.14 3.94 -5.93
C VAL A 176 20.01 4.45 -7.08
N VAL A 177 19.36 4.80 -8.18
CA VAL A 177 19.99 5.29 -9.42
C VAL A 177 19.41 6.65 -9.80
N VAL A 178 20.24 7.49 -10.41
CA VAL A 178 19.85 8.80 -10.92
C VAL A 178 20.18 8.85 -12.40
N THR A 179 19.21 9.26 -13.22
CA THR A 179 19.42 9.35 -14.67
C THR A 179 20.51 10.38 -14.98
N LYS A 180 21.23 10.15 -16.09
CA LYS A 180 22.08 11.18 -16.69
C LYS A 180 21.13 12.16 -17.39
N GLY A 181 20.99 13.36 -16.82
CA GLY A 181 20.23 14.47 -17.41
C GLY A 181 21.04 15.25 -18.44
#